data_AF-A0A3G2IAW5-F1
#
_entry.id   AF-A0A3G2IAW5-F1
#
_cell.length_a   1.000
_cell.length_b   1.000
_cell.length_c   1.000
_cell.angle_alpha   90.00
_cell.angle_beta   90.00
_cell.angle_gamma   90.00
#
_symmetry.space_group_name_H-M   'P 1'
#
loop_
_entity.id
_entity.type
_entity.pdbx_description
1 polymer ?
#
loop_
_entity_poly.entity_id
_entity_poly.type
_entity_poly.pdbx_seq_one_letter_code
_entity_poly.pdbx_strand_id
1 'polypeptide(L)'
;MMESFNIKNISLQEADRILTTIVGCRSSQICKIIDLNKINPINANRVHEWEELADNEILHLLDFNGLKSGNVYIITDLSYIQNIGVFIMEFHDLEKFVKGYYSSYKECFFDGDVIIISIDIKEAFIFDHNGFFFNYRLPLLN
;
A
#
# COMPACT_ATOMS: atom_id res chain seq x y z
N MET A 1 -11.97 -21.47 -14.48
CA MET A 1 -10.93 -20.86 -15.33
C MET A 1 -10.32 -19.74 -14.51
N MET A 2 -9.15 -19.97 -13.88
CA MET A 2 -8.47 -18.92 -13.11
C MET A 2 -7.91 -17.92 -14.12
N GLU A 3 -8.49 -16.73 -14.17
CA GLU A 3 -7.86 -15.59 -14.85
C GLU A 3 -6.45 -15.40 -14.29
N SER A 4 -5.45 -15.45 -15.16
CA SER A 4 -4.05 -15.23 -14.83
C SER A 4 -3.87 -13.82 -14.27
N PHE A 5 -3.41 -13.74 -13.03
CA PHE A 5 -3.03 -12.50 -12.37
C PHE A 5 -1.69 -12.03 -12.92
N ASN A 6 -1.56 -10.75 -13.26
CA ASN A 6 -0.25 -10.16 -13.56
C ASN A 6 0.33 -9.50 -12.30
N ILE A 7 0.39 -10.25 -11.20
CA ILE A 7 1.04 -9.80 -9.97
C ILE A 7 2.52 -10.15 -10.09
N LYS A 8 3.36 -9.12 -10.10
CA LYS A 8 4.81 -9.28 -9.98
C LYS A 8 5.20 -9.05 -8.53
N ASN A 9 6.07 -9.90 -7.99
CA ASN A 9 6.76 -9.62 -6.73
C ASN A 9 8.22 -9.25 -7.02
N ILE A 10 8.71 -8.21 -6.36
CA ILE A 10 10.12 -7.83 -6.39
C ILE A 10 10.70 -7.83 -4.99
N SER A 11 12.00 -8.14 -4.87
CA SER A 11 12.68 -8.09 -3.57
C SER A 11 12.66 -6.67 -2.97
N LEU A 12 12.74 -6.55 -1.65
CA LEU A 12 12.86 -5.25 -0.98
C LEU A 12 14.06 -4.43 -1.50
N GLN A 13 15.16 -5.10 -1.87
CA GLN A 13 16.35 -4.44 -2.42
C GLN A 13 16.10 -3.86 -3.81
N GLU A 14 15.35 -4.56 -4.65
CA GLU A 14 14.91 -4.05 -5.95
C GLU A 14 13.88 -2.93 -5.78
N ALA A 15 12.94 -3.08 -4.85
CA ALA A 15 11.96 -2.07 -4.53
C ALA A 15 12.63 -0.79 -4.03
N ASP A 16 13.61 -0.88 -3.13
CA ASP A 16 14.35 0.28 -2.65
C ASP A 16 15.11 1.00 -3.78
N ARG A 17 15.68 0.26 -4.75
CA ARG A 17 16.34 0.88 -5.92
C ARG A 17 15.36 1.68 -6.77
N ILE A 18 14.14 1.19 -6.94
CA ILE A 18 13.09 1.84 -7.74
C ILE A 18 12.48 2.99 -6.94
N LEU A 19 11.92 2.68 -5.78
CA LEU A 19 11.07 3.57 -4.99
C LEU A 19 11.85 4.69 -4.30
N THR A 20 13.11 4.48 -3.89
CA THR A 20 13.86 5.54 -3.17
C THR A 20 14.00 6.82 -4.00
N THR A 21 14.15 6.68 -5.32
CA THR A 21 14.28 7.84 -6.23
C THR A 21 12.98 8.65 -6.38
N ILE A 22 11.84 8.05 -6.05
CA ILE A 22 10.50 8.63 -6.23
C ILE A 22 9.91 9.06 -4.88
N VAL A 23 10.07 8.21 -3.87
CA VAL A 23 9.57 8.41 -2.50
C VAL A 23 10.51 9.33 -1.71
N GLY A 24 11.79 9.39 -2.05
CA GLY A 24 12.81 10.14 -1.30
C GLY A 24 13.40 9.38 -0.11
N CYS A 25 12.95 8.15 0.14
CA CYS A 25 13.48 7.28 1.19
C CYS A 25 13.28 5.79 0.87
N ARG A 26 13.90 4.91 1.66
CA ARG A 26 13.68 3.47 1.52
C ARG A 26 12.24 3.10 1.91
N SER A 27 11.74 2.02 1.33
CA SER A 27 10.40 1.49 1.62
C SER A 27 10.18 1.26 3.12
N SER A 28 11.14 0.66 3.80
CA SER A 28 11.14 0.40 5.26
C SER A 28 11.21 1.64 6.15
N GLN A 29 11.40 2.83 5.58
CA GLN A 29 11.53 4.08 6.32
C GLN A 29 10.31 5.00 6.18
N ILE A 30 9.33 4.64 5.34
CA ILE A 30 8.19 5.51 4.99
C ILE A 30 7.44 5.99 6.24
N CYS A 31 6.87 5.07 7.04
CA CYS A 31 6.10 5.44 8.23
C CYS A 31 6.96 6.24 9.22
N LYS A 32 8.19 5.79 9.46
CA LYS A 32 9.14 6.48 10.35
C LYS A 32 9.45 7.91 9.90
N ILE A 33 9.58 8.15 8.60
CA ILE A 33 9.88 9.48 8.07
C ILE A 33 8.68 10.40 8.19
N ILE A 34 7.48 9.90 7.93
CA ILE A 34 6.24 10.65 8.10
C ILE A 34 6.13 11.13 9.56
N ASP A 35 6.32 10.22 10.51
CA ASP A 35 6.23 10.53 11.94
C ASP A 35 7.31 11.53 12.40
N LEU A 36 8.57 11.25 12.08
CA LEU A 36 9.70 12.09 12.53
C LEU A 36 9.66 13.49 11.95
N ASN A 37 9.25 13.64 10.70
CA ASN A 37 9.21 14.93 10.01
C ASN A 37 7.85 15.62 10.11
N LYS A 38 6.86 14.99 10.76
CA LYS A 38 5.49 15.49 10.88
C LYS A 38 4.92 15.90 9.52
N ILE A 39 5.10 15.04 8.52
CA ILE A 39 4.61 15.28 7.17
C ILE A 39 3.08 15.26 7.24
N ASN A 40 2.45 16.34 6.79
CA ASN A 40 0.99 16.40 6.78
C ASN A 40 0.45 15.65 5.55
N PRO A 41 -0.57 14.79 5.72
CA PRO A 41 -1.23 14.16 4.59
C PRO A 41 -2.05 15.18 3.79
N ILE A 42 -2.25 14.91 2.50
CA ILE A 42 -3.19 15.62 1.63
C ILE A 42 -4.63 15.36 2.11
N ASN A 43 -4.90 14.10 2.42
CA ASN A 43 -6.20 13.63 2.91
C ASN A 43 -5.98 12.60 4.01
N ALA A 44 -6.84 12.62 5.01
CA ALA A 44 -6.83 11.68 6.12
C ALA A 44 -8.27 11.31 6.45
N ASN A 45 -8.59 10.03 6.34
CA ASN A 45 -9.89 9.49 6.70
C ASN A 45 -9.71 8.39 7.73
N ARG A 46 -10.74 8.14 8.53
CA ARG A 46 -10.76 7.01 9.46
C ARG A 46 -11.84 6.04 9.04
N VAL A 47 -11.48 4.77 8.95
CA VAL A 47 -12.42 3.66 8.84
C VAL A 47 -12.77 3.25 10.26
N HIS A 48 -13.98 3.60 10.70
CA HIS A 48 -14.49 3.20 12.01
C HIS A 48 -14.80 1.71 12.01
N GLU A 49 -14.55 1.05 13.14
CA GLU A 49 -14.85 -0.38 13.33
C GLU A 49 -14.23 -1.28 12.24
N TRP A 50 -13.07 -0.87 11.71
CA TRP A 50 -12.41 -1.55 10.60
C TRP A 50 -12.08 -3.02 10.91
N GLU A 51 -11.80 -3.35 12.17
CA GLU A 51 -11.54 -4.73 12.63
C GLU A 51 -12.75 -5.67 12.45
N GLU A 52 -13.96 -5.11 12.33
CA GLU A 52 -15.20 -5.87 12.09
C GLU A 52 -15.52 -6.02 10.59
N LEU A 53 -14.76 -5.36 9.71
CA LEU A 53 -14.99 -5.32 8.27
C LEU A 53 -14.11 -6.34 7.55
N ALA A 54 -14.63 -6.90 6.46
CA ALA A 54 -13.81 -7.67 5.53
C ALA A 54 -12.87 -6.76 4.73
N ASP A 55 -11.72 -7.28 4.28
CA ASP A 55 -10.74 -6.50 3.53
C ASP A 55 -11.31 -5.79 2.31
N ASN A 56 -12.25 -6.43 1.59
CA ASN A 56 -12.91 -5.83 0.44
C ASN A 56 -13.85 -4.69 0.83
N GLU A 57 -14.45 -4.73 2.02
CA GLU A 57 -15.29 -3.65 2.55
C GLU A 57 -14.42 -2.45 2.91
N ILE A 58 -13.30 -2.68 3.61
CA ILE A 58 -12.31 -1.65 3.92
C ILE A 58 -11.85 -0.98 2.62
N LEU A 59 -11.43 -1.76 1.62
CA LEU A 59 -10.95 -1.23 0.33
C LEU A 59 -11.95 -0.28 -0.34
N HIS A 60 -13.25 -0.59 -0.31
CA HIS A 60 -14.29 0.23 -0.91
C HIS A 60 -14.56 1.54 -0.16
N LEU A 61 -14.11 1.66 1.09
CA LEU A 61 -14.19 2.89 1.89
C LEU A 61 -13.00 3.82 1.67
N LEU A 62 -11.91 3.33 1.06
CA LEU A 62 -10.68 4.10 0.86
C LEU A 62 -10.81 5.02 -0.36
N ASP A 63 -10.48 6.31 -0.16
CA ASP A 63 -10.44 7.30 -1.24
C ASP A 63 -9.04 7.43 -1.84
N PHE A 64 -8.81 6.72 -2.95
CA PHE A 64 -7.55 6.78 -3.69
C PHE A 64 -7.39 8.05 -4.55
N ASN A 65 -8.03 9.17 -4.18
CA ASN A 65 -7.92 10.48 -4.84
C ASN A 65 -8.15 10.41 -6.36
N GLY A 66 -9.12 9.59 -6.78
CA GLY A 66 -9.45 9.41 -8.19
C GLY A 66 -8.46 8.57 -9.01
N LEU A 67 -7.49 7.90 -8.38
CA LEU A 67 -6.66 6.88 -9.03
C LEU A 67 -7.56 5.78 -9.64
N LYS A 68 -7.36 5.48 -10.92
CA LYS A 68 -8.18 4.50 -11.68
C LYS A 68 -7.36 3.53 -12.52
N SER A 69 -6.07 3.80 -12.72
CA SER A 69 -5.20 3.06 -13.62
C SER A 69 -3.73 3.31 -13.27
N GLY A 70 -2.84 2.48 -13.81
CA GLY A 70 -1.41 2.60 -13.57
C GLY A 70 -0.92 1.60 -12.52
N ASN A 71 0.38 1.42 -12.46
CA ASN A 71 0.97 0.44 -11.56
C ASN A 71 1.00 0.96 -10.12
N VAL A 72 0.63 0.08 -9.19
CA VAL A 72 0.78 0.30 -7.77
C VAL A 72 1.79 -0.66 -7.16
N TYR A 73 2.52 -0.15 -6.19
CA TYR A 73 3.49 -0.89 -5.38
C TYR A 73 2.88 -1.05 -4.00
N ILE A 74 2.68 -2.28 -3.57
CA ILE A 74 2.03 -2.60 -2.30
C ILE A 74 3.03 -3.23 -1.36
N ILE A 75 3.12 -2.67 -0.17
CA ILE A 75 3.96 -3.12 0.92
C ILE A 75 3.04 -3.39 2.11
N THR A 76 3.15 -4.59 2.66
CA THR A 76 2.45 -5.00 3.89
C THR A 76 3.49 -5.49 4.91
N ASP A 77 3.06 -5.82 6.12
CA ASP A 77 3.96 -6.39 7.12
C ASP A 77 4.64 -7.69 6.62
N LEU A 78 3.93 -8.51 5.85
CA LEU A 78 4.48 -9.69 5.19
C LEU A 78 5.66 -9.40 4.25
N SER A 79 5.69 -8.22 3.64
CA SER A 79 6.81 -7.78 2.81
C SER A 79 8.12 -7.80 3.59
N TYR A 80 8.07 -7.48 4.89
CA TYR A 80 9.23 -7.43 5.78
C TYR A 80 9.42 -8.73 6.57
N ILE A 81 8.37 -9.23 7.21
CA ILE A 81 8.45 -10.35 8.16
C ILE A 81 8.79 -11.66 7.44
N GLN A 82 8.11 -11.91 6.31
CA GLN A 82 8.30 -13.13 5.52
C GLN A 82 9.23 -12.90 4.32
N ASN A 83 9.78 -11.69 4.16
CA ASN A 83 10.66 -11.30 3.07
C ASN A 83 10.06 -11.61 1.68
N ILE A 84 8.73 -11.48 1.55
CA ILE A 84 8.00 -11.70 0.29
C ILE A 84 8.29 -10.55 -0.71
N GLY A 85 8.69 -9.39 -0.19
CA GLY A 85 9.01 -8.22 -1.01
C GLY A 85 7.78 -7.37 -1.33
N VAL A 86 7.86 -6.59 -2.39
CA VAL A 86 6.85 -5.62 -2.79
C VAL A 86 6.03 -6.16 -3.96
N PHE A 87 4.71 -6.12 -3.82
CA PHE A 87 3.79 -6.52 -4.88
C PHE A 87 3.63 -5.37 -5.87
N ILE A 88 3.62 -5.70 -7.16
CA ILE A 88 3.39 -4.77 -8.25
C ILE A 88 2.24 -5.32 -9.10
N MET A 89 1.25 -4.48 -9.33
CA MET A 89 0.13 -4.77 -10.21
C MET A 89 -0.47 -3.48 -10.75
N GLU A 90 -1.30 -3.60 -11.80
CA GLU A 90 -2.16 -2.50 -12.21
C GLU A 90 -3.22 -2.23 -11.14
N PHE A 91 -3.56 -0.96 -10.93
CA PHE A 91 -4.52 -0.57 -9.89
C PHE A 91 -5.88 -1.26 -10.03
N HIS A 92 -6.32 -1.56 -11.26
CA HIS A 92 -7.58 -2.29 -11.49
C HIS A 92 -7.57 -3.73 -10.96
N ASP A 93 -6.39 -4.33 -10.74
CA ASP A 93 -6.26 -5.67 -10.17
C ASP A 93 -6.27 -5.66 -8.63
N LEU A 94 -6.22 -4.48 -7.99
CA LEU A 94 -6.12 -4.35 -6.53
C LEU A 94 -7.29 -5.03 -5.80
N GLU A 95 -8.53 -4.80 -6.23
CA GLU A 95 -9.71 -5.41 -5.60
C GLU A 95 -9.64 -6.94 -5.63
N LYS A 96 -9.22 -7.49 -6.76
CA LYS A 96 -9.09 -8.93 -6.93
C LYS A 96 -7.94 -9.49 -6.10
N PHE A 97 -6.83 -8.76 -6.01
CA PHE A 97 -5.69 -9.12 -5.15
C PHE A 97 -6.10 -9.15 -3.68
N VAL A 98 -6.79 -8.12 -3.20
CA VAL A 98 -7.29 -8.02 -1.82
C VAL A 98 -8.23 -9.20 -1.51
N LYS A 99 -9.21 -9.50 -2.38
CA LYS A 99 -10.09 -10.67 -2.22
C LYS A 99 -9.34 -12.02 -2.16
N GLY A 100 -8.22 -12.13 -2.86
CA GLY A 100 -7.40 -13.34 -2.90
C GLY A 100 -6.29 -13.42 -1.85
N TYR A 101 -6.07 -12.34 -1.08
CA TYR A 101 -4.90 -12.18 -0.23
C TYR A 101 -4.87 -13.22 0.88
N TYR A 102 -5.93 -13.32 1.68
CA TYR A 102 -6.04 -14.29 2.77
C TYR A 102 -5.88 -15.75 2.29
N SER A 103 -6.44 -16.07 1.13
CA SER A 103 -6.30 -17.43 0.57
C SER A 103 -4.85 -17.78 0.27
N SER A 104 -4.10 -16.81 -0.25
CA SER A 104 -2.70 -16.96 -0.67
C SER A 104 -1.71 -16.89 0.49
N TYR A 105 -1.93 -15.99 1.44
CA TYR A 105 -0.95 -15.63 2.48
C TYR A 105 -1.36 -15.99 3.91
N LYS A 106 -2.62 -16.41 4.13
CA LYS A 106 -3.20 -16.76 5.44
C LYS A 106 -3.20 -15.61 6.46
N GLU A 107 -3.22 -14.37 5.96
CA GLU A 107 -3.28 -13.12 6.71
C GLU A 107 -4.30 -12.20 6.04
N CYS A 108 -4.98 -11.36 6.82
CA CYS A 108 -5.85 -10.32 6.25
C CYS A 108 -4.98 -9.25 5.59
N PHE A 109 -5.48 -8.64 4.52
CA PHE A 109 -4.72 -7.62 3.79
C PHE A 109 -4.58 -6.34 4.62
N PHE A 110 -5.66 -5.90 5.25
CA PHE A 110 -5.67 -4.77 6.17
C PHE A 110 -5.57 -5.26 7.61
N ASP A 111 -4.47 -5.92 7.97
CA ASP A 111 -4.13 -6.31 9.35
C ASP A 111 -2.71 -5.85 9.66
N GLY A 112 -2.60 -4.62 10.15
CA GLY A 112 -1.34 -3.90 10.29
C GLY A 112 -1.22 -2.70 9.34
N ASP A 113 0.01 -2.31 9.04
CA ASP A 113 0.28 -1.18 8.15
C ASP A 113 0.35 -1.64 6.69
N VAL A 114 -0.44 -0.98 5.83
CA VAL A 114 -0.45 -1.21 4.38
C VAL A 114 -0.06 0.08 3.67
N ILE A 115 0.98 0.00 2.84
CA ILE A 115 1.45 1.13 2.02
C ILE A 115 1.20 0.79 0.56
N ILE A 116 0.47 1.65 -0.15
CA ILE A 116 0.21 1.57 -1.58
C ILE A 116 0.80 2.82 -2.24
N ILE A 117 1.76 2.64 -3.15
CA ILE A 117 2.44 3.74 -3.84
C ILE A 117 2.05 3.72 -5.31
N SER A 118 1.59 4.85 -5.82
CA SER A 118 1.46 5.08 -7.26
C SER A 118 2.55 6.05 -7.73
N ILE A 119 3.43 5.55 -8.60
CA ILE A 119 4.49 6.36 -9.20
C ILE A 119 3.90 7.36 -10.20
N ASP A 120 2.85 6.96 -10.92
CA ASP A 120 2.26 7.74 -12.00
C ASP A 120 1.66 9.06 -11.50
N ILE A 121 0.96 9.02 -10.35
CA ILE A 121 0.41 10.22 -9.70
C ILE A 121 1.31 10.78 -8.60
N LYS A 122 2.43 10.12 -8.29
CA LYS A 122 3.36 10.47 -7.20
C LYS A 122 2.66 10.63 -5.85
N GLU A 123 1.84 9.65 -5.49
CA GLU A 123 1.15 9.61 -4.21
C GLU A 123 1.42 8.28 -3.49
N ALA A 124 1.47 8.35 -2.16
CA ALA A 124 1.49 7.19 -1.28
C ALA A 124 0.23 7.19 -0.41
N PHE A 125 -0.44 6.06 -0.37
CA PHE A 125 -1.61 5.80 0.43
C PHE A 125 -1.21 4.84 1.55
N ILE A 126 -1.54 5.18 2.79
CA ILE A 126 -1.14 4.39 3.96
C ILE A 126 -2.38 4.11 4.78
N PHE A 127 -2.73 2.83 4.92
CA PHE A 127 -3.67 2.37 5.94
C PHE A 127 -2.86 1.92 7.14
N ASP A 128 -3.10 2.50 8.32
CA ASP A 128 -2.40 2.12 9.55
C ASP A 128 -3.20 1.12 10.39
N HIS A 129 -2.52 0.47 11.33
CA HIS A 129 -3.11 -0.45 12.29
C HIS A 129 -4.14 0.17 13.26
N ASN A 130 -4.42 1.48 13.19
CA ASN A 130 -5.47 2.15 13.97
C ASN A 130 -6.72 2.47 13.12
N GLY A 131 -6.74 2.04 11.86
CA GLY A 131 -7.83 2.26 10.91
C GLY A 131 -7.81 3.63 10.25
N PHE A 132 -6.69 4.36 10.30
CA PHE A 132 -6.53 5.59 9.55
C PHE A 132 -6.01 5.31 8.15
N PHE A 133 -6.57 6.02 7.19
CA PHE A 133 -6.14 6.03 5.82
C PHE A 133 -5.63 7.42 5.43
N PHE A 134 -4.35 7.50 5.12
CA PHE A 134 -3.65 8.72 4.79
C PHE A 134 -3.23 8.73 3.33
N ASN A 135 -3.26 9.90 2.70
CA ASN A 135 -2.66 10.15 1.39
C ASN A 135 -1.53 11.18 1.53
N TYR A 136 -0.36 10.89 0.97
CA TYR A 136 0.81 11.78 0.94
C TYR A 136 1.28 12.04 -0.49
N ARG A 137 1.74 13.27 -0.76
CA ARG A 137 2.50 13.56 -1.98
C ARG A 137 3.92 13.03 -1.87
N LEU A 138 4.46 12.58 -2.99
CA LEU A 138 5.85 12.16 -3.14
C LEU A 138 6.67 13.21 -3.92
N PRO A 139 7.98 13.35 -3.61
CA PRO A 139 8.70 12.63 -2.56
C PRO A 139 8.34 13.13 -1.15
N LEU A 140 8.53 12.28 -0.14
CA LEU A 140 8.34 12.63 1.28
C LEU A 140 9.45 13.54 1.82
N LEU A 141 10.64 13.45 1.23
CA LEU A 141 11.80 14.28 1.54
C LEU A 141 12.25 15.00 0.26
N ASN A 142 12.53 16.29 0.38
CA ASN A 142 13.10 17.11 -0.70
C ASN A 142 14.62 16.94 -0.81
#